data_AF-A0A952EA57-F1
#
_entry.id   AF-A0A952EA57-F1
#
_cell.length_a   1.000
_cell.length_b   1.000
_cell.length_c   1.000
_cell.angle_alpha   90.00
_cell.angle_beta   90.00
_cell.angle_gamma   90.00
#
_symmetry.space_group_name_H-M   'P 1'
#
loop_
_entity.id
_entity.type
_entity.pdbx_description
1 polymer ?
#
loop_
_entity_poly.entity_id
_entity_poly.type
_entity_poly.pdbx_seq_one_letter_code
_entity_poly.pdbx_strand_id
1 'polypeptide(L)'
;MVEVYTWAIANSYAFAADPRGREGNDGTIRDPPTADKTEPVTTINWRDVMVWCNALSEKQALTPVYYTDNLQPALLKIVNDADTILPANGDIANDCVKWDANGFRLPTEAEWEYVSRYRDGSA
;
A
#
# COMPACT_ATOMS: atom_id res chain seq x y z
N MET A 1 -7.78 -8.55 3.52
CA MET A 1 -6.35 -8.22 3.37
C MET A 1 -5.47 -9.43 3.03
N VAL A 2 -5.66 -10.60 3.64
CA VAL A 2 -4.89 -11.83 3.34
C VAL A 2 -4.87 -12.19 1.88
N GLU A 3 -6.04 -12.18 1.22
CA GLU A 3 -6.16 -12.64 -0.15
C GLU A 3 -5.27 -11.82 -1.11
N VAL A 4 -5.21 -10.51 -0.89
CA VAL A 4 -4.35 -9.60 -1.66
C VAL A 4 -2.89 -9.87 -1.34
N TYR A 5 -2.54 -10.03 -0.07
CA TYR A 5 -1.17 -10.34 0.34
C TYR A 5 -0.68 -11.67 -0.25
N THR A 6 -1.48 -12.74 -0.16
CA THR A 6 -1.15 -14.05 -0.75
C THR A 6 -1.04 -13.98 -2.27
N TRP A 7 -1.93 -13.22 -2.92
CA TRP A 7 -1.86 -13.00 -4.36
C TRP A 7 -0.61 -12.19 -4.74
N ALA A 8 -0.25 -11.19 -3.94
CA ALA A 8 0.92 -10.35 -4.17
C ALA A 8 2.21 -11.18 -4.14
N ILE A 9 2.40 -12.00 -3.09
CA ILE A 9 3.56 -12.92 -3.01
C ILE A 9 3.63 -13.87 -4.21
N ALA A 10 2.47 -14.38 -4.67
CA ALA A 10 2.41 -15.23 -5.87
C ALA A 10 2.72 -14.48 -7.18
N ASN A 11 2.57 -13.15 -7.20
CA ASN A 11 2.81 -12.27 -8.35
C ASN A 11 4.10 -11.45 -8.20
N SER A 12 5.09 -12.01 -7.49
CA SER A 12 6.43 -11.43 -7.33
C SER A 12 6.49 -10.09 -6.59
N TYR A 13 5.48 -9.77 -5.79
CA TYR A 13 5.57 -8.67 -4.85
C TYR A 13 6.34 -9.09 -3.60
N ALA A 14 7.11 -8.16 -3.05
CA ALA A 14 7.83 -8.35 -1.80
C ALA A 14 7.66 -7.14 -0.89
N PHE A 15 7.36 -7.44 0.36
CA PHE A 15 7.15 -6.49 1.45
C PHE A 15 8.36 -6.47 2.37
N ALA A 16 8.53 -5.38 3.11
CA ALA A 16 9.57 -5.23 4.12
C ALA A 16 9.47 -6.34 5.19
N ALA A 17 10.60 -6.72 5.78
CA ALA A 17 10.60 -7.80 6.77
C ALA A 17 10.18 -7.32 8.15
N ASP A 18 10.32 -6.03 8.45
CA ASP A 18 9.96 -5.44 9.74
C ASP A 18 9.44 -3.98 9.60
N PRO A 19 8.26 -3.63 10.13
CA PRO A 19 7.27 -4.52 10.72
C PRO A 19 6.34 -5.15 9.68
N ARG A 20 6.13 -6.46 9.80
CA ARG A 20 5.09 -7.17 9.04
C ARG A 20 3.76 -7.02 9.78
N GLY A 21 2.72 -6.67 9.04
CA GLY A 21 1.40 -6.33 9.57
C GLY A 21 0.84 -7.32 10.59
N ARG A 22 0.05 -6.78 11.51
CA ARG A 22 -0.62 -7.46 12.63
C ARG A 22 -2.11 -7.15 12.58
N GLU A 23 -2.99 -8.11 12.83
CA GLU A 23 -4.42 -7.83 12.99
C GLU A 23 -4.68 -7.17 14.36
N GLY A 24 -5.19 -5.93 14.36
CA GLY A 24 -5.61 -5.20 15.56
C GLY A 24 -4.62 -5.22 16.73
N ASN A 25 -5.16 -5.27 17.95
CA ASN A 25 -4.37 -5.38 19.18
C ASN A 25 -4.14 -6.83 19.61
N ASP A 26 -4.99 -7.76 19.20
CA ASP A 26 -4.99 -9.13 19.71
C ASP A 26 -4.40 -10.13 18.71
N GLY A 27 -4.20 -9.72 17.46
CA GLY A 27 -3.54 -10.54 16.45
C GLY A 27 -2.05 -10.73 16.72
N THR A 28 -1.43 -11.62 15.96
CA THR A 28 -0.01 -11.94 16.04
C THR A 28 0.69 -11.44 14.78
N ILE A 29 1.92 -10.93 14.95
CA ILE A 29 2.74 -10.46 13.83
C ILE A 29 2.96 -11.64 12.87
N ARG A 30 2.73 -11.44 11.57
CA ARG A 30 2.93 -12.43 10.49
C ARG A 30 1.93 -13.59 10.46
N ASP A 31 0.98 -13.65 11.36
CA ASP A 31 -0.04 -14.69 11.31
C ASP A 31 -1.20 -14.29 10.39
N PRO A 32 -1.85 -15.27 9.74
CA PRO A 32 -3.11 -15.00 9.07
C PRO A 32 -4.10 -14.43 10.10
N PRO A 33 -4.92 -13.45 9.71
CA PRO A 33 -5.97 -12.92 10.55
C PRO A 33 -6.87 -14.05 11.02
N THR A 34 -7.33 -13.86 12.24
CA THR A 34 -8.30 -14.67 12.94
C THR A 34 -9.61 -14.75 12.15
N ALA A 35 -10.51 -15.65 12.55
CA ALA A 35 -11.78 -15.87 11.87
C ALA A 35 -12.63 -14.58 11.77
N ASP A 36 -12.41 -13.63 12.68
CA ASP A 36 -13.26 -12.46 12.85
C ASP A 36 -12.90 -11.25 11.96
N LYS A 37 -11.83 -11.30 11.13
CA LYS A 37 -11.50 -10.44 9.95
C LYS A 37 -11.91 -8.94 9.94
N THR A 38 -12.19 -8.35 11.07
CA THR A 38 -12.84 -7.03 11.18
C THR A 38 -11.91 -5.99 11.78
N GLU A 39 -10.79 -6.42 12.35
CA GLU A 39 -9.80 -5.52 12.90
C GLU A 39 -8.89 -4.94 11.81
N PRO A 40 -8.46 -3.68 11.96
CA PRO A 40 -7.52 -3.07 11.04
C PRO A 40 -6.17 -3.77 11.13
N VAL A 41 -5.44 -3.82 10.02
CA VAL A 41 -4.04 -4.24 10.06
C VAL A 41 -3.21 -3.08 10.61
N THR A 42 -2.48 -3.36 11.67
CA THR A 42 -1.57 -2.45 12.39
C THR A 42 -0.13 -2.88 12.15
N THR A 43 0.83 -2.07 12.61
CA THR A 43 2.26 -2.39 12.55
C THR A 43 2.72 -2.64 11.10
N ILE A 44 2.37 -1.71 10.21
CA ILE A 44 2.75 -1.73 8.80
C ILE A 44 3.52 -0.47 8.44
N ASN A 45 4.50 -0.60 7.54
CA ASN A 45 5.19 0.53 6.97
C ASN A 45 4.33 1.16 5.84
N TRP A 46 4.38 2.48 5.70
CA TRP A 46 3.68 3.20 4.62
C TRP A 46 4.06 2.69 3.22
N ARG A 47 5.30 2.22 3.07
CA ARG A 47 5.82 1.66 1.81
C ARG A 47 5.19 0.33 1.46
N ASP A 48 4.98 -0.53 2.47
CA ASP A 48 4.26 -1.79 2.27
C ASP A 48 2.82 -1.51 1.80
N VAL A 49 2.21 -0.43 2.30
CA VAL A 49 0.87 -0.03 1.84
C VAL A 49 0.86 0.36 0.37
N MET A 50 1.88 1.06 -0.12
CA MET A 50 1.97 1.43 -1.55
C MET A 50 2.12 0.21 -2.46
N VAL A 51 3.01 -0.72 -2.08
CA VAL A 51 3.19 -2.01 -2.74
C VAL A 51 1.88 -2.81 -2.73
N TRP A 52 1.17 -2.79 -1.61
CA TRP A 52 -0.14 -3.44 -1.46
C TRP A 52 -1.21 -2.80 -2.35
N CYS A 53 -1.25 -1.47 -2.45
CA CYS A 53 -2.16 -0.74 -3.35
C CYS A 53 -1.92 -1.11 -4.82
N ASN A 54 -0.65 -1.21 -5.24
CA ASN A 54 -0.31 -1.68 -6.58
C ASN A 54 -0.74 -3.13 -6.81
N ALA A 55 -0.47 -4.02 -5.86
CA ALA A 55 -0.90 -5.42 -5.95
C ALA A 55 -2.43 -5.55 -6.03
N LEU A 56 -3.16 -4.76 -5.25
CA LEU A 56 -4.62 -4.71 -5.32
C LEU A 56 -5.10 -4.20 -6.67
N SER A 57 -4.44 -3.18 -7.22
CA SER A 57 -4.75 -2.63 -8.54
C SER A 57 -4.57 -3.69 -9.62
N GLU A 58 -3.43 -4.38 -9.67
CA GLU A 58 -3.21 -5.46 -10.64
C GLU A 58 -4.20 -6.62 -10.43
N LYS A 59 -4.48 -7.01 -9.18
CA LYS A 59 -5.47 -8.05 -8.85
C LYS A 59 -6.86 -7.72 -9.37
N GLN A 60 -7.22 -6.43 -9.44
CA GLN A 60 -8.50 -5.95 -9.99
C GLN A 60 -8.42 -5.52 -11.46
N ALA A 61 -7.30 -5.82 -12.15
CA ALA A 61 -7.06 -5.41 -13.54
C ALA A 61 -7.14 -3.88 -13.76
N LEU A 62 -6.74 -3.10 -12.74
CA LEU A 62 -6.60 -1.65 -12.79
C LEU A 62 -5.14 -1.25 -13.04
N THR A 63 -4.94 -0.01 -13.49
CA THR A 63 -3.61 0.55 -13.73
C THR A 63 -2.97 0.89 -12.39
N PRO A 64 -1.81 0.31 -12.02
CA PRO A 64 -1.13 0.66 -10.78
C PRO A 64 -0.67 2.12 -10.74
N VAL A 65 -0.47 2.64 -9.54
CA VAL A 65 -0.24 4.07 -9.32
C VAL A 65 1.22 4.39 -8.99
N TYR A 66 1.91 3.53 -8.23
CA TYR A 66 3.25 3.82 -7.72
C TYR A 66 4.35 3.16 -8.57
N TYR A 67 5.35 3.93 -8.99
CA TYR A 67 6.47 3.47 -9.82
C TYR A 67 7.82 3.73 -9.11
N THR A 68 8.88 3.05 -9.54
CA THR A 68 10.22 3.16 -8.93
C THR A 68 11.07 4.29 -9.50
N ASP A 69 10.67 4.88 -10.63
CA ASP A 69 11.37 6.00 -11.27
C ASP A 69 10.42 6.69 -12.26
N ASN A 70 10.62 7.98 -12.48
CA ASN A 70 9.99 8.81 -13.49
C ASN A 70 10.62 8.55 -14.89
N LEU A 71 11.94 8.33 -14.95
CA LEU A 71 12.67 8.21 -16.21
C LEU A 71 12.55 6.81 -16.85
N GLN A 72 12.50 5.76 -16.02
CA GLN A 72 12.22 4.39 -16.46
C GLN A 72 11.18 3.77 -15.52
N PRO A 73 9.87 3.89 -15.83
CA PRO A 73 8.79 3.51 -14.92
C PRO A 73 8.68 1.99 -14.80
N ALA A 74 9.54 1.40 -13.97
CA ALA A 74 9.30 0.07 -13.45
C ALA A 74 8.27 0.17 -12.31
N LEU A 75 7.35 -0.80 -12.29
CA LEU A 75 6.29 -0.83 -11.30
C LEU A 75 6.87 -1.11 -9.91
N LEU A 76 6.45 -0.34 -8.89
CA LEU A 76 6.86 -0.60 -7.52
C LEU A 76 6.19 -1.88 -7.01
N LYS A 77 6.94 -2.99 -7.01
CA LYS A 77 6.51 -4.29 -6.48
C LYS A 77 7.30 -4.76 -5.25
N ILE A 78 8.46 -4.15 -4.99
CA ILE A 78 9.42 -4.63 -4.00
C ILE A 78 9.84 -3.45 -3.13
N VAL A 79 9.76 -3.63 -1.82
CA VAL A 79 10.35 -2.75 -0.81
C VAL A 79 11.19 -3.58 0.16
N ASN A 80 12.23 -2.97 0.74
CA ASN A 80 13.09 -3.60 1.73
C ASN A 80 13.27 -2.68 2.95
N ASP A 81 13.78 -3.25 4.05
CA ASP A 81 14.01 -2.50 5.29
C ASP A 81 15.18 -1.49 5.17
N ALA A 82 16.00 -1.62 4.11
CA ALA A 82 17.19 -0.81 3.89
C ALA A 82 16.93 0.44 3.04
N ASP A 83 15.69 0.67 2.61
CA ASP A 83 15.25 1.84 1.85
C ASP A 83 15.96 2.07 0.51
N THR A 84 16.65 1.06 -0.01
CA THR A 84 17.52 1.20 -1.18
C THR A 84 16.80 1.08 -2.52
N ILE A 85 15.52 0.72 -2.51
CA ILE A 85 14.76 0.38 -3.73
C ILE A 85 13.91 1.57 -4.23
N LEU A 86 13.75 2.62 -3.42
CA LEU A 86 12.96 3.79 -3.80
C LEU A 86 13.79 4.90 -4.45
N PRO A 87 13.23 5.64 -5.43
CA PRO A 87 13.96 6.62 -6.25
C PRO A 87 14.56 7.79 -5.48
N ALA A 88 14.02 8.13 -4.29
CA ALA A 88 14.46 9.29 -3.51
C ALA A 88 15.00 8.91 -2.12
N ASN A 89 16.01 8.04 -2.06
CA ASN A 89 16.65 7.62 -0.78
C ASN A 89 15.63 7.12 0.26
N GLY A 90 14.69 6.28 -0.18
CA GLY A 90 13.60 5.83 0.66
C GLY A 90 12.32 6.66 0.56
N ASP A 91 12.21 7.60 -0.36
CA ASP A 91 10.91 8.23 -0.64
C ASP A 91 10.42 7.96 -2.06
N ILE A 92 9.10 8.03 -2.24
CA ILE A 92 8.49 8.10 -3.57
C ILE A 92 8.31 9.57 -3.91
N ALA A 93 9.04 10.02 -4.92
CA ALA A 93 8.84 11.35 -5.46
C ALA A 93 7.49 11.43 -6.20
N ASN A 94 6.85 12.61 -6.16
CA ASN A 94 5.51 12.82 -6.76
C ASN A 94 5.44 12.52 -8.26
N ASP A 95 6.57 12.59 -8.95
CA ASP A 95 6.71 12.27 -10.37
C ASP A 95 6.73 10.75 -10.65
N CYS A 96 6.97 9.94 -9.62
CA CYS A 96 6.87 8.48 -9.66
C CYS A 96 5.44 8.00 -9.33
N VAL A 97 4.49 8.91 -9.15
CA VAL A 97 3.07 8.63 -8.90
C VAL A 97 2.27 8.97 -10.14
N LYS A 98 1.60 7.96 -10.70
CA LYS A 98 0.71 8.13 -11.84
C LYS A 98 -0.68 8.57 -11.37
N TRP A 99 -0.85 9.88 -11.20
CA TRP A 99 -2.07 10.48 -10.63
C TRP A 99 -3.34 10.28 -11.46
N ASP A 100 -3.21 10.07 -12.77
CA ASP A 100 -4.32 9.81 -13.71
C ASP A 100 -4.69 8.33 -13.82
N ALA A 101 -3.98 7.44 -13.12
CA ALA A 101 -4.29 6.02 -13.10
C ALA A 101 -5.58 5.74 -12.32
N ASN A 102 -6.30 4.70 -12.75
CA ASN A 102 -7.54 4.23 -12.13
C ASN A 102 -7.32 3.20 -11.01
N GLY A 103 -6.09 2.99 -10.57
CA GLY A 103 -5.74 2.07 -9.49
C GLY A 103 -5.93 2.66 -8.10
N PHE A 104 -5.59 1.84 -7.10
CA PHE A 104 -5.62 2.23 -5.71
C PHE A 104 -4.35 3.00 -5.33
N ARG A 105 -4.53 4.00 -4.47
CA ARG A 105 -3.46 4.77 -3.82
C ARG A 105 -3.88 5.20 -2.44
N LEU A 106 -2.90 5.62 -1.65
CA LEU A 106 -3.17 6.39 -0.45
C LEU A 106 -3.85 7.72 -0.80
N PRO A 107 -4.83 8.15 0.02
CA PRO A 107 -5.41 9.47 -0.12
C PRO A 107 -4.33 10.52 0.20
N THR A 108 -4.43 11.66 -0.47
CA THR A 108 -3.70 12.86 -0.05
C THR A 108 -4.27 13.36 1.28
N GLU A 109 -3.49 14.15 2.02
CA GLU A 109 -3.94 14.74 3.28
C GLU A 109 -5.23 15.54 3.10
N ALA A 110 -5.33 16.34 2.03
CA ALA A 110 -6.53 17.11 1.71
C ALA A 110 -7.76 16.24 1.42
N GLU A 111 -7.58 15.13 0.68
CA GLU A 111 -8.67 14.17 0.45
C GLU A 111 -9.11 13.49 1.75
N TRP A 112 -8.14 13.12 2.59
CA TRP A 112 -8.43 12.48 3.87
C TRP A 112 -9.14 13.42 4.83
N GLU A 113 -8.71 14.68 4.90
CA GLU A 113 -9.36 15.72 5.69
C GLU A 113 -10.77 16.01 5.21
N TYR A 114 -10.98 16.13 3.90
CA TYR A 114 -12.30 16.38 3.32
C TYR A 114 -13.29 15.27 3.69
N VAL A 115 -12.89 14.00 3.52
CA VAL A 115 -13.75 12.86 3.86
C VAL A 115 -13.96 12.74 5.37
N SER A 116 -12.93 13.01 6.18
CA SER A 116 -13.02 12.92 7.65
C SER A 116 -13.86 14.03 8.26
N ARG A 117 -13.92 15.20 7.62
CA ARG A 117 -14.77 16.33 8.04
C ARG A 117 -16.19 16.25 7.50
N TYR A 118 -16.47 15.33 6.59
CA TYR A 118 -17.81 15.18 6.01
C TYR A 118 -18.85 14.88 7.10
N ARG A 119 -19.76 15.82 7.34
CA ARG A 119 -20.94 15.66 8.20
C ARG A 119 -22.17 15.82 7.33
N ASP A 120 -22.85 14.70 7.08
CA ASP A 120 -24.19 14.54 6.51
C ASP A 120 -24.86 15.82 5.94
N GLY A 121 -24.34 16.30 4.80
CA GLY A 121 -25.00 17.35 3.99
C GLY A 121 -24.62 18.81 4.25
N SER A 122 -23.63 19.14 5.07
CA SER A 122 -23.09 20.51 5.13
C SER A 122 -21.57 20.51 5.21
N ALA A 123 -20.95 20.95 4.11
CA ALA A 123 -19.52 21.28 4.03
C ALA A 123 -19.20 22.58 4.77
#